data_AF-A0A5F5PQP1-F1
#
_entry.id   AF-A0A5F5PQP1-F1
#
_cell.length_a   1.000
_cell.length_b   1.000
_cell.length_c   1.000
_cell.angle_alpha   90.00
_cell.angle_beta   90.00
_cell.angle_gamma   90.00
#
_symmetry.space_group_name_H-M   'P 1'
#
loop_
_entity.id
_entity.type
_entity.pdbx_description
1 polymer ?
#
loop_
_entity_poly.entity_id
_entity_poly.type
_entity_poly.pdbx_seq_one_letter_code
_entity_poly.pdbx_strand_id
1 'polypeptide(L)'
;MSLRCGGPARTVGPWVFGKYLCGPVRAISSLPDKKKKFLQNGPELQDFVSGDLADKNTWDEYKGNLKRQKGERNPEILVECLTPDFRGDLKAIEKVALSGLDVYAHNVETVPELQRKVRDPRANFDQSLRVLKHAKEVRPDVISKTSIMLGLGESDEQVYATMKALREADVDCLTLGQYMQPTRRHLKVEEYITPEKFKYWEKVGNELGFHYTASGPLVRSSYKAGEFFLKNLVAKRKTEAL
;
A
#
# COMPACT_ATOMS: atom_id res chain seq x y z
N MET A 1 30.42 -3.67 50.71
CA MET A 1 30.94 -2.52 51.49
C MET A 1 30.42 -1.27 50.78
N SER A 2 29.71 -0.31 51.37
CA SER A 2 29.54 0.08 52.78
C SER A 2 28.09 -0.03 53.29
N LEU A 3 27.84 0.27 54.58
CA LEU A 3 26.57 0.06 55.31
C LEU A 3 26.41 1.11 56.43
N ARG A 4 25.15 1.49 56.76
CA ARG A 4 24.68 2.28 57.95
C ARG A 4 24.96 3.80 57.92
N CYS A 5 24.17 4.72 58.54
CA CYS A 5 22.78 4.76 59.08
C CYS A 5 22.39 6.24 59.36
N GLY A 6 21.14 6.69 59.54
CA GLY A 6 19.84 6.05 59.25
C GLY A 6 18.72 6.28 60.30
N GLY A 7 17.83 7.28 60.13
CA GLY A 7 16.55 7.43 60.89
C GLY A 7 16.09 8.89 61.16
N PRO A 8 14.86 9.15 61.67
CA PRO A 8 13.76 8.23 62.00
C PRO A 8 12.47 8.47 61.18
N ALA A 9 11.41 7.71 61.49
CA ALA A 9 10.21 7.52 60.68
C ALA A 9 9.12 8.62 60.78
N ARG A 10 8.33 8.74 59.69
CA ARG A 10 6.87 8.92 59.74
C ARG A 10 6.19 7.96 58.76
N THR A 11 5.28 7.14 59.27
CA THR A 11 4.24 6.43 58.52
C THR A 11 3.20 7.45 58.00
N VAL A 12 2.33 7.20 57.01
CA VAL A 12 1.66 5.97 56.55
C VAL A 12 1.27 6.09 55.07
N GLY A 13 1.08 4.98 54.34
CA GLY A 13 0.35 4.96 53.07
C GLY A 13 1.00 4.11 51.97
N PRO A 14 0.47 2.91 51.62
CA PRO A 14 1.02 2.08 50.57
C PRO A 14 0.53 2.50 49.18
N TRP A 15 1.41 3.07 48.35
CA TRP A 15 1.16 3.15 46.90
C TRP A 15 1.62 1.85 46.22
N VAL A 16 0.69 1.21 45.53
CA VAL A 16 0.77 -0.20 45.11
C VAL A 16 1.53 -0.36 43.79
N PHE A 17 2.44 -1.34 43.75
CA PHE A 17 3.07 -1.82 42.51
C PHE A 17 2.01 -2.39 41.55
N GLY A 18 1.74 -1.68 40.46
CA GLY A 18 0.84 -2.13 39.40
C GLY A 18 1.45 -3.23 38.53
N LYS A 19 1.20 -4.50 38.88
CA LYS A 19 1.35 -5.62 37.94
C LYS A 19 0.29 -5.49 36.85
N TYR A 20 0.69 -5.41 35.58
CA TYR A 20 -0.23 -5.51 34.45
C TYR A 20 -0.70 -6.97 34.27
N LEU A 21 -1.72 -7.35 35.03
CA LEU A 21 -2.55 -8.53 34.75
C LEU A 21 -3.59 -8.17 33.70
N CYS A 22 -3.76 -9.02 32.68
CA CYS A 22 -4.83 -8.87 31.69
C CYS A 22 -6.20 -8.93 32.37
N GLY A 23 -6.92 -7.81 32.40
CA GLY A 23 -8.34 -7.77 32.74
C GLY A 23 -9.20 -8.30 31.58
N PRO A 24 -10.34 -8.95 31.84
CA PRO A 24 -11.25 -9.39 30.79
C PRO A 24 -11.86 -8.18 30.05
N VAL A 25 -11.96 -8.29 28.73
CA VAL A 25 -12.52 -7.24 27.87
C VAL A 25 -13.99 -6.98 28.25
N ARG A 26 -14.27 -5.79 28.81
CA ARG A 26 -15.65 -5.31 29.00
C ARG A 26 -16.26 -4.97 27.64
N ALA A 27 -16.99 -5.91 27.06
CA ALA A 27 -17.90 -5.64 25.96
C ALA A 27 -19.12 -4.83 26.46
N ILE A 28 -19.03 -3.51 26.41
CA ILE A 28 -20.18 -2.62 26.62
C ILE A 28 -20.52 -1.96 25.28
N SER A 29 -21.20 -2.71 24.40
CA SER A 29 -21.88 -2.13 23.26
C SER A 29 -23.18 -1.46 23.74
N SER A 30 -23.11 -0.17 24.11
CA SER A 30 -24.25 0.63 24.57
C SER A 30 -25.22 1.05 23.44
N LEU A 31 -25.38 0.19 22.43
CA LEU A 31 -26.33 0.37 21.34
C LEU A 31 -27.65 -0.32 21.70
N PRO A 32 -28.78 0.40 21.79
CA PRO A 32 -30.10 -0.19 22.01
C PRO A 32 -30.43 -1.24 20.96
N ASP A 33 -31.17 -2.29 21.32
CA ASP A 33 -31.38 -3.44 20.43
C ASP A 33 -32.13 -3.10 19.13
N LYS A 34 -32.93 -2.02 19.13
CA LYS A 34 -33.46 -1.41 17.89
C LYS A 34 -32.35 -1.00 16.91
N LYS A 35 -31.25 -0.38 17.38
CA LYS A 35 -30.09 -0.01 16.53
C LYS A 35 -29.27 -1.22 16.10
N LYS A 36 -29.21 -2.30 16.90
CA LYS A 36 -28.54 -3.55 16.48
C LYS A 36 -29.28 -4.23 15.32
N LYS A 37 -30.62 -4.33 15.39
CA LYS A 37 -31.45 -4.85 14.28
C LYS A 37 -31.43 -3.95 13.04
N PHE A 38 -31.37 -2.64 13.22
CA PHE A 38 -31.26 -1.65 12.14
C PHE A 38 -30.02 -1.88 11.27
N LEU A 39 -28.86 -2.15 11.90
CA LEU A 39 -27.57 -2.37 11.23
C LEU A 39 -27.44 -3.75 10.53
N GLN A 40 -28.36 -4.69 10.74
CA GLN A 40 -28.31 -6.01 10.08
C GLN A 40 -28.90 -6.01 8.66
N ASN A 41 -29.77 -5.06 8.32
CA ASN A 41 -30.63 -5.12 7.13
C ASN A 41 -30.52 -3.84 6.26
N GLY A 42 -29.33 -3.25 6.16
CA GLY A 42 -29.09 -2.05 5.34
C GLY A 42 -28.63 -2.37 3.91
N PRO A 43 -28.64 -1.35 3.01
CA PRO A 43 -28.24 -1.52 1.60
C PRO A 43 -26.79 -2.01 1.44
N GLU A 44 -26.56 -2.75 0.36
CA GLU A 44 -25.27 -3.37 0.04
C GLU A 44 -24.30 -2.40 -0.64
N LEU A 45 -23.05 -2.85 -0.86
CA LEU A 45 -22.07 -2.07 -1.62
C LEU A 45 -22.52 -1.83 -3.07
N GLN A 46 -23.35 -2.71 -3.64
CA GLN A 46 -23.83 -2.59 -5.02
C GLN A 46 -24.70 -1.33 -5.20
N ASP A 47 -25.57 -1.04 -4.24
CA ASP A 47 -26.43 0.16 -4.20
C ASP A 47 -25.62 1.48 -4.08
N PHE A 48 -24.38 1.39 -3.59
CA PHE A 48 -23.45 2.52 -3.52
C PHE A 48 -22.65 2.72 -4.82
N VAL A 49 -22.51 1.66 -5.63
CA VAL A 49 -21.80 1.69 -6.93
C VAL A 49 -22.75 2.09 -8.06
N SER A 50 -24.05 1.82 -7.95
CA SER A 50 -25.06 2.23 -8.95
C SER A 50 -25.33 3.74 -8.97
N GLY A 51 -25.17 4.42 -7.83
CA GLY A 51 -25.35 5.87 -7.70
C GLY A 51 -26.75 6.31 -7.24
N ASP A 52 -27.65 5.38 -6.92
CA ASP A 52 -29.03 5.66 -6.52
C ASP A 52 -29.18 6.39 -5.15
N LEU A 53 -28.07 6.53 -4.41
CA LEU A 53 -27.99 7.19 -3.09
C LEU A 53 -27.61 8.69 -3.15
N ALA A 54 -27.70 9.32 -4.32
CA ALA A 54 -27.27 10.71 -4.53
C ALA A 54 -28.20 11.78 -3.92
N ASP A 55 -29.48 11.47 -3.67
CA ASP A 55 -30.42 12.45 -3.09
C ASP A 55 -30.23 12.60 -1.56
N LYS A 56 -30.37 13.82 -1.05
CA LYS A 56 -30.14 14.16 0.37
C LYS A 56 -31.26 13.69 1.28
N ASN A 57 -32.48 13.55 0.76
CA ASN A 57 -33.63 13.10 1.55
C ASN A 57 -33.53 11.60 1.94
N THR A 58 -32.75 10.81 1.21
CA THR A 58 -32.57 9.36 1.44
C THR A 58 -31.67 9.03 2.63
N TRP A 59 -30.99 10.02 3.22
CA TRP A 59 -30.01 9.82 4.29
C TRP A 59 -30.64 9.58 5.66
N ASP A 60 -31.82 10.16 5.93
CA ASP A 60 -32.55 9.95 7.18
C ASP A 60 -33.15 8.53 7.28
N GLU A 61 -33.31 7.84 6.15
CA GLU A 61 -33.78 6.46 6.07
C GLU A 61 -32.63 5.43 6.07
N TYR A 62 -31.38 5.87 5.93
CA TYR A 62 -30.22 5.01 5.67
C TYR A 62 -29.87 4.08 6.84
N LYS A 63 -29.85 2.75 6.58
CA LYS A 63 -29.62 1.69 7.59
C LYS A 63 -28.34 0.88 7.38
N GLY A 64 -27.48 1.30 6.46
CA GLY A 64 -26.31 0.56 6.01
C GLY A 64 -25.20 0.40 7.05
N ASN A 65 -24.50 -0.73 6.97
CA ASN A 65 -23.21 -0.91 7.64
C ASN A 65 -22.10 -0.47 6.68
N LEU A 66 -21.54 0.72 6.89
CA LEU A 66 -20.44 1.31 6.08
C LEU A 66 -19.09 0.56 6.20
N LYS A 67 -19.10 -0.70 6.64
CA LYS A 67 -17.89 -1.48 6.94
C LYS A 67 -18.09 -2.96 6.63
N ARG A 68 -17.29 -3.47 5.71
CA ARG A 68 -17.18 -4.90 5.39
C ARG A 68 -16.74 -5.72 6.60
N GLN A 69 -17.33 -6.90 6.74
CA GLN A 69 -16.95 -7.87 7.75
C GLN A 69 -15.75 -8.73 7.29
N LYS A 70 -14.99 -9.25 8.25
CA LYS A 70 -13.83 -10.10 7.99
C LYS A 70 -14.29 -11.45 7.42
N GLY A 71 -14.26 -11.59 6.09
CA GLY A 71 -14.65 -12.79 5.37
C GLY A 71 -15.53 -12.52 4.15
N GLU A 72 -16.13 -11.34 4.05
CA GLU A 72 -16.92 -10.93 2.89
C GLU A 72 -16.02 -10.70 1.67
N ARG A 73 -15.94 -11.71 0.79
CA ARG A 73 -15.38 -11.57 -0.55
C ARG A 73 -16.52 -11.30 -1.54
N ASN A 74 -16.65 -10.06 -2.00
CA ASN A 74 -17.24 -9.85 -3.34
C ASN A 74 -16.15 -10.26 -4.35
N PRO A 75 -16.38 -11.29 -5.20
CA PRO A 75 -15.38 -11.81 -6.13
C PRO A 75 -15.01 -10.84 -7.26
N GLU A 76 -15.80 -9.80 -7.51
CA GLU A 76 -15.56 -8.78 -8.53
C GLU A 76 -14.56 -7.70 -8.09
N ILE A 77 -14.27 -7.61 -6.79
CA ILE A 77 -13.39 -6.56 -6.25
C ILE A 77 -11.97 -7.08 -6.16
N LEU A 78 -11.11 -6.43 -6.95
CA LEU A 78 -9.67 -6.64 -6.90
C LEU A 78 -9.07 -6.08 -5.62
N VAL A 79 -8.09 -6.81 -5.08
CA VAL A 79 -7.31 -6.42 -3.92
C VAL A 79 -5.86 -6.16 -4.35
N GLU A 80 -5.47 -4.88 -4.36
CA GLU A 80 -4.07 -4.46 -4.45
C GLU A 80 -3.50 -4.27 -3.04
N CYS A 81 -2.28 -4.75 -2.79
CA CYS A 81 -1.56 -4.51 -1.53
C CYS A 81 -0.22 -3.83 -1.81
N LEU A 82 -0.08 -2.56 -1.38
CA LEU A 82 1.19 -1.86 -1.36
C LEU A 82 1.96 -2.23 -0.08
N THR A 83 3.06 -2.95 -0.26
CA THR A 83 3.83 -3.57 0.81
C THR A 83 5.10 -2.77 1.16
N PRO A 84 5.54 -2.78 2.43
CA PRO A 84 6.91 -2.43 2.78
C PRO A 84 7.88 -3.50 2.26
N ASP A 85 9.18 -3.28 2.41
CA ASP A 85 10.22 -4.25 2.02
C ASP A 85 10.38 -5.43 3.00
N PHE A 86 9.66 -5.41 4.13
CA PHE A 86 9.80 -6.33 5.26
C PHE A 86 11.26 -6.54 5.74
N ARG A 87 12.15 -5.57 5.50
CA ARG A 87 13.62 -5.71 5.68
C ARG A 87 14.21 -6.95 5.00
N GLY A 88 13.62 -7.38 3.88
CA GLY A 88 14.03 -8.58 3.14
C GLY A 88 13.58 -9.91 3.75
N ASP A 89 12.65 -9.94 4.71
CA ASP A 89 12.07 -11.19 5.21
C ASP A 89 11.22 -11.89 4.13
N LEU A 90 11.84 -12.87 3.47
CA LEU A 90 11.23 -13.67 2.41
C LEU A 90 9.94 -14.37 2.87
N LYS A 91 9.84 -14.80 4.14
CA LYS A 91 8.63 -15.47 4.65
C LYS A 91 7.47 -14.49 4.82
N ALA A 92 7.76 -13.23 5.14
CA ALA A 92 6.75 -12.18 5.19
C ALA A 92 6.23 -11.85 3.77
N ILE A 93 7.14 -11.77 2.79
CA ILE A 93 6.83 -11.56 1.37
C ILE A 93 5.98 -12.71 0.83
N GLU A 94 6.41 -13.95 1.01
CA GLU A 94 5.71 -15.19 0.64
C GLU A 94 4.28 -15.21 1.21
N LYS A 95 4.13 -14.95 2.51
CA LYS A 95 2.83 -14.95 3.19
C LYS A 95 1.87 -13.89 2.64
N VAL A 96 2.36 -12.73 2.23
CA VAL A 96 1.53 -11.70 1.59
C VAL A 96 1.21 -12.09 0.14
N ALA A 97 2.20 -12.56 -0.62
CA ALA A 97 2.01 -13.04 -1.99
C ALA A 97 0.93 -14.13 -2.05
N LEU A 98 0.96 -15.13 -1.16
CA LEU A 98 0.00 -16.25 -1.10
C LEU A 98 -1.34 -15.91 -0.42
N SER A 99 -1.58 -14.66 0.01
CA SER A 99 -2.82 -14.28 0.72
C SER A 99 -4.09 -14.25 -0.17
N GLY A 100 -3.94 -14.41 -1.48
CA GLY A 100 -5.03 -14.32 -2.46
C GLY A 100 -5.40 -12.90 -2.88
N LEU A 101 -4.46 -11.95 -2.77
CA LEU A 101 -4.53 -10.63 -3.40
C LEU A 101 -4.36 -10.73 -4.92
N ASP A 102 -4.85 -9.75 -5.67
CA ASP A 102 -4.76 -9.71 -7.14
C ASP A 102 -3.49 -8.99 -7.64
N VAL A 103 -3.07 -7.92 -6.94
CA VAL A 103 -1.91 -7.09 -7.32
C VAL A 103 -0.96 -6.90 -6.14
N TYR A 104 0.27 -7.40 -6.25
CA TYR A 104 1.35 -7.21 -5.28
C TYR A 104 2.14 -5.95 -5.65
N ALA A 105 2.00 -4.88 -4.88
CA ALA A 105 2.73 -3.64 -5.12
C ALA A 105 3.88 -3.46 -4.11
N HIS A 106 5.04 -3.04 -4.61
CA HIS A 106 6.14 -2.55 -3.79
C HIS A 106 6.93 -1.49 -4.57
N ASN A 107 7.05 -0.29 -4.02
CA ASN A 107 7.67 0.83 -4.71
C ASN A 107 9.19 0.88 -4.50
N VAL A 108 9.96 0.97 -5.58
CA VAL A 108 11.39 1.32 -5.51
C VAL A 108 11.63 2.81 -5.25
N GLU A 109 10.63 3.65 -5.55
CA GLU A 109 10.53 5.11 -5.37
C GLU A 109 11.51 5.96 -6.19
N THR A 110 12.75 5.53 -6.41
CA THR A 110 13.77 6.30 -7.16
C THR A 110 14.89 5.38 -7.67
N VAL A 111 15.81 5.94 -8.46
CA VAL A 111 17.00 5.25 -9.00
C VAL A 111 17.97 4.80 -7.90
N PRO A 112 18.80 3.75 -8.10
CA PRO A 112 19.71 3.20 -7.08
C PRO A 112 20.57 4.24 -6.35
N GLU A 113 21.09 5.23 -7.07
CA GLU A 113 21.99 6.27 -6.61
C GLU A 113 21.34 7.24 -5.62
N LEU A 114 20.02 7.46 -5.74
CA LEU A 114 19.27 8.38 -4.89
C LEU A 114 18.58 7.70 -3.70
N GLN A 115 18.60 6.36 -3.62
CA GLN A 115 17.93 5.58 -2.56
C GLN A 115 18.22 6.13 -1.16
N ARG A 116 19.48 6.41 -0.83
CA ARG A 116 19.92 6.92 0.49
C ARG A 116 19.54 8.39 0.75
N LYS A 117 19.31 9.19 -0.30
CA LYS A 117 18.81 10.58 -0.20
C LYS A 117 17.29 10.58 0.04
N VAL A 118 16.57 9.67 -0.63
CA VAL A 118 15.11 9.70 -0.79
C VAL A 118 14.35 8.81 0.20
N ARG A 119 14.88 7.63 0.54
CA ARG A 119 14.19 6.61 1.34
C ARG A 119 14.83 6.47 2.72
N ASP A 120 14.18 5.68 3.58
CA ASP A 120 14.76 5.26 4.86
C ASP A 120 16.12 4.59 4.64
N PRO A 121 17.18 4.90 5.42
CA PRO A 121 18.51 4.30 5.23
C PRO A 121 18.60 2.77 5.32
N ARG A 122 17.54 2.10 5.78
CA ARG A 122 17.42 0.62 5.83
C ARG A 122 16.81 0.03 4.55
N ALA A 123 16.21 0.85 3.70
CA ALA A 123 15.72 0.47 2.39
C ALA A 123 16.82 0.70 1.34
N ASN A 124 16.87 -0.17 0.33
CA ASN A 124 17.78 -0.05 -0.81
C ASN A 124 17.14 -0.67 -2.06
N PHE A 125 17.70 -0.38 -3.23
CA PHE A 125 17.12 -0.82 -4.50
C PHE A 125 17.12 -2.35 -4.63
N ASP A 126 18.24 -3.02 -4.35
CA ASP A 126 18.37 -4.47 -4.51
C ASP A 126 17.42 -5.27 -3.61
N GLN A 127 17.19 -4.78 -2.38
CA GLN A 127 16.19 -5.33 -1.46
C GLN A 127 14.77 -5.16 -2.01
N SER A 128 14.43 -3.97 -2.50
CA SER A 128 13.12 -3.72 -3.13
C SER A 128 12.91 -4.54 -4.42
N LEU A 129 13.96 -4.73 -5.22
CA LEU A 129 13.94 -5.56 -6.42
C LEU A 129 13.75 -7.04 -6.03
N ARG A 130 14.44 -7.51 -4.98
CA ARG A 130 14.28 -8.86 -4.43
C ARG A 130 12.88 -9.11 -3.87
N VAL A 131 12.24 -8.12 -3.25
CA VAL A 131 10.84 -8.21 -2.78
C VAL A 131 9.90 -8.52 -3.95
N LEU A 132 10.00 -7.75 -5.04
CA LEU A 132 9.17 -7.92 -6.24
C LEU A 132 9.44 -9.27 -6.93
N LYS A 133 10.73 -9.59 -7.16
CA LYS A 133 11.15 -10.85 -7.76
C LYS A 133 10.68 -12.05 -6.95
N HIS A 134 10.84 -12.03 -5.63
CA HIS A 134 10.46 -13.16 -4.79
C HIS A 134 8.94 -13.36 -4.72
N ALA A 135 8.15 -12.28 -4.73
CA ALA A 135 6.69 -12.40 -4.84
C ALA A 135 6.25 -13.12 -6.13
N LYS A 136 6.97 -12.89 -7.24
CA LYS A 136 6.77 -13.58 -8.54
C LYS A 136 7.30 -15.01 -8.56
N GLU A 137 8.45 -15.28 -7.92
CA GLU A 137 8.96 -16.66 -7.74
C GLU A 137 7.98 -17.54 -6.94
N VAL A 138 7.39 -16.98 -5.88
CA VAL A 138 6.40 -17.67 -5.02
C VAL A 138 5.06 -17.84 -5.71
N ARG A 139 4.61 -16.84 -6.49
CA ARG A 139 3.33 -16.87 -7.19
C ARG A 139 3.44 -16.24 -8.60
N PRO A 140 3.81 -17.01 -9.64
CA PRO A 140 4.08 -16.47 -10.98
C PRO A 140 2.91 -15.71 -11.64
N ASP A 141 1.67 -16.09 -11.32
CA ASP A 141 0.44 -15.45 -11.82
C ASP A 141 0.21 -14.05 -11.24
N VAL A 142 0.79 -13.72 -10.08
CA VAL A 142 0.55 -12.42 -9.43
C VAL A 142 0.98 -11.28 -10.35
N ILE A 143 0.16 -10.23 -10.39
CA ILE A 143 0.58 -8.98 -11.03
C ILE A 143 1.42 -8.21 -10.03
N SER A 144 2.68 -8.00 -10.36
CA SER A 144 3.63 -7.21 -9.61
C SER A 144 3.67 -5.76 -10.10
N LYS A 145 3.74 -4.81 -9.17
CA LYS A 145 3.60 -3.37 -9.49
C LYS A 145 4.56 -2.51 -8.68
N THR A 146 5.09 -1.46 -9.31
CA THR A 146 6.02 -0.54 -8.65
C THR A 146 5.83 0.92 -9.10
N SER A 147 6.50 1.85 -8.42
CA SER A 147 6.58 3.25 -8.81
C SER A 147 7.98 3.83 -8.72
N ILE A 148 8.25 4.78 -9.61
CA ILE A 148 9.38 5.70 -9.58
C ILE A 148 8.83 7.13 -9.53
N MET A 149 9.34 7.94 -8.61
CA MET A 149 9.11 9.38 -8.59
C MET A 149 10.25 10.10 -9.31
N LEU A 150 9.90 10.99 -10.23
CA LEU A 150 10.84 11.80 -11.00
C LEU A 150 10.93 13.24 -10.45
N GLY A 151 12.02 13.94 -10.74
CA GLY A 151 12.32 15.30 -10.27
C GLY A 151 13.09 15.36 -8.94
N LEU A 152 13.81 14.29 -8.59
CA LEU A 152 14.61 14.16 -7.36
C LEU A 152 16.13 14.32 -7.60
N GLY A 153 16.53 14.48 -8.87
CA GLY A 153 17.89 14.69 -9.35
C GLY A 153 18.48 13.50 -10.11
N GLU A 154 17.64 12.58 -10.56
CA GLU A 154 17.99 11.41 -11.37
C GLU A 154 18.27 11.79 -12.84
N SER A 155 19.20 11.10 -13.50
CA SER A 155 19.42 11.26 -14.95
C SER A 155 18.56 10.29 -15.77
N ASP A 156 18.43 10.58 -17.06
CA ASP A 156 17.70 9.72 -17.99
C ASP A 156 18.29 8.30 -18.06
N GLU A 157 19.61 8.19 -18.08
CA GLU A 157 20.32 6.91 -18.12
C GLU A 157 20.04 6.08 -16.86
N GLN A 158 19.96 6.73 -15.70
CA GLN A 158 19.63 6.09 -14.42
C GLN A 158 18.18 5.60 -14.39
N VAL A 159 17.23 6.41 -14.89
CA VAL A 159 15.81 6.02 -15.01
C VAL A 159 15.68 4.84 -15.97
N TYR A 160 16.30 4.90 -17.15
CA TYR A 160 16.29 3.82 -18.13
C TYR A 160 16.90 2.51 -17.58
N ALA A 161 18.06 2.59 -16.93
CA ALA A 161 18.70 1.43 -16.30
C ALA A 161 17.83 0.83 -15.18
N THR A 162 17.17 1.68 -14.39
CA THR A 162 16.22 1.27 -13.34
C THR A 162 15.01 0.54 -13.95
N MET A 163 14.42 1.08 -15.03
CA MET A 163 13.30 0.45 -15.75
C MET A 163 13.69 -0.91 -16.34
N LYS A 164 14.91 -1.02 -16.91
CA LYS A 164 15.46 -2.27 -17.44
C LYS A 164 15.64 -3.33 -16.33
N ALA A 165 16.25 -2.96 -15.20
CA ALA A 165 16.43 -3.86 -14.05
C ALA A 165 15.08 -4.35 -13.48
N LEU A 166 14.06 -3.48 -13.44
CA LEU A 166 12.71 -3.87 -13.02
C LEU A 166 12.06 -4.88 -13.97
N ARG A 167 12.24 -4.75 -15.30
CA ARG A 167 11.78 -5.77 -16.26
C ARG A 167 12.57 -7.08 -16.17
N GLU A 168 13.87 -7.02 -15.92
CA GLU A 168 14.70 -8.22 -15.69
C GLU A 168 14.32 -8.98 -14.41
N ALA A 169 13.69 -8.31 -13.44
CA ALA A 169 13.07 -8.91 -12.25
C ALA A 169 11.60 -9.36 -12.46
N ASP A 170 11.13 -9.37 -13.71
CA ASP A 170 9.76 -9.64 -14.15
C ASP A 170 8.66 -8.79 -13.49
N VAL A 171 8.92 -7.50 -13.28
CA VAL A 171 7.88 -6.56 -12.80
C VAL A 171 6.85 -6.31 -13.91
N ASP A 172 5.58 -6.54 -13.62
CA ASP A 172 4.49 -6.49 -14.61
C ASP A 172 4.04 -5.05 -14.94
N CYS A 173 3.97 -4.18 -13.94
CA CYS A 173 3.41 -2.83 -14.06
C CYS A 173 4.30 -1.75 -13.42
N LEU A 174 4.49 -0.64 -14.13
CA LEU A 174 5.28 0.51 -13.67
C LEU A 174 4.42 1.78 -13.65
N THR A 175 4.64 2.62 -12.64
CA THR A 175 4.08 3.97 -12.56
C THR A 175 5.19 5.01 -12.38
N LEU A 176 5.15 6.09 -13.15
CA LEU A 176 6.13 7.18 -13.17
C LEU A 176 5.39 8.50 -12.92
N GLY A 177 5.73 9.18 -11.83
CA GLY A 177 5.02 10.41 -11.42
C GLY A 177 5.95 11.50 -10.89
N GLN A 178 5.51 12.76 -10.94
CA GLN A 178 6.30 13.88 -10.41
C GLN A 178 6.41 13.76 -8.88
N TYR A 179 7.62 13.83 -8.35
CA TYR A 179 7.84 14.11 -6.94
C TYR A 179 7.31 15.51 -6.62
N MET A 180 6.32 15.56 -5.73
CA MET A 180 5.71 16.80 -5.25
C MET A 180 6.09 16.96 -3.79
N GLN A 181 6.92 17.97 -3.48
CA GLN A 181 7.40 18.23 -2.12
C GLN A 181 6.20 18.45 -1.17
N PRO A 182 5.94 17.57 -0.17
CA PRO A 182 4.74 17.70 0.67
C PRO A 182 4.79 18.91 1.60
N THR A 183 5.97 19.24 2.13
CA THR A 183 6.23 20.44 2.94
C THR A 183 7.67 20.89 2.74
N ARG A 184 7.97 22.16 3.07
CA ARG A 184 9.32 22.76 2.97
C ARG A 184 10.44 22.03 3.75
N ARG A 185 10.09 21.07 4.63
CA ARG A 185 11.06 20.23 5.37
C ARG A 185 11.46 18.95 4.64
N HIS A 186 10.69 18.53 3.63
CA HIS A 186 11.03 17.38 2.79
C HIS A 186 12.04 17.78 1.72
N LEU A 187 12.58 16.80 0.99
CA LEU A 187 13.47 17.05 -0.15
C LEU A 187 12.87 18.08 -1.10
N LYS A 188 13.73 18.93 -1.66
CA LYS A 188 13.33 19.85 -2.72
C LYS A 188 13.04 19.06 -3.99
N VAL A 189 12.16 19.61 -4.83
CA VAL A 189 12.08 19.22 -6.24
C VAL A 189 13.32 19.78 -6.91
N GLU A 190 14.12 18.94 -7.55
CA GLU A 190 15.28 19.38 -8.35
C GLU A 190 14.82 19.79 -9.77
N GLU A 191 13.85 19.06 -10.34
CA GLU A 191 13.29 19.33 -11.67
C GLU A 191 11.77 19.07 -11.72
N TYR A 192 11.04 19.89 -12.48
CA TYR A 192 9.65 19.63 -12.87
C TYR A 192 9.63 19.04 -14.28
N ILE A 193 9.38 17.73 -14.37
CA ILE A 193 9.45 16.97 -15.61
C ILE A 193 8.28 17.35 -16.54
N THR A 194 8.59 17.58 -17.82
CA THR A 194 7.58 18.00 -18.81
C THR A 194 6.60 16.87 -19.16
N PRO A 195 5.34 17.19 -19.55
CA PRO A 195 4.39 16.18 -20.03
C PRO A 195 4.92 15.35 -21.22
N GLU A 196 5.73 15.95 -22.08
CA GLU A 196 6.40 15.31 -23.22
C GLU A 196 7.40 14.25 -22.74
N LYS A 197 8.15 14.56 -21.67
CA LYS A 197 9.11 13.64 -21.07
C LYS A 197 8.41 12.48 -20.35
N PHE A 198 7.27 12.72 -19.69
CA PHE A 198 6.45 11.62 -19.17
C PHE A 198 5.93 10.70 -20.30
N LYS A 199 5.42 11.25 -21.42
CA LYS A 199 5.00 10.45 -22.59
C LYS A 199 6.16 9.64 -23.19
N TYR A 200 7.38 10.20 -23.20
CA TYR A 200 8.58 9.45 -23.58
C TYR A 200 8.80 8.24 -22.65
N TRP A 201 8.72 8.41 -21.33
CA TRP A 201 8.87 7.30 -20.39
C TRP A 201 7.75 6.25 -20.47
N GLU A 202 6.52 6.65 -20.78
CA GLU A 202 5.42 5.73 -21.08
C GLU A 202 5.77 4.82 -22.27
N LYS A 203 6.22 5.43 -23.37
CA LYS A 203 6.66 4.72 -24.57
C LYS A 203 7.81 3.76 -24.25
N VAL A 204 8.86 4.23 -23.57
CA VAL A 204 10.02 3.40 -23.18
C VAL A 204 9.60 2.21 -22.32
N GLY A 205 8.69 2.39 -21.36
CA GLY A 205 8.21 1.28 -20.53
C GLY A 205 7.46 0.22 -21.33
N ASN A 206 6.64 0.66 -22.29
CA ASN A 206 5.92 -0.24 -23.19
C ASN A 206 6.88 -0.96 -24.15
N GLU A 207 7.93 -0.30 -24.64
CA GLU A 207 8.99 -0.89 -25.48
C GLU A 207 9.88 -1.89 -24.70
N LEU A 208 10.12 -1.66 -23.42
CA LEU A 208 10.78 -2.63 -22.51
C LEU A 208 9.88 -3.81 -22.11
N GLY A 209 8.61 -3.80 -22.52
CA GLY A 209 7.67 -4.90 -22.31
C GLY A 209 7.07 -4.96 -20.91
N PHE A 210 6.91 -3.84 -20.21
CA PHE A 210 5.94 -3.79 -19.10
C PHE A 210 4.54 -4.06 -19.67
N HIS A 211 3.71 -4.83 -18.96
CA HIS A 211 2.31 -5.02 -19.35
C HIS A 211 1.54 -3.70 -19.28
N TYR A 212 1.89 -2.83 -18.35
CA TYR A 212 1.31 -1.49 -18.22
C TYR A 212 2.33 -0.49 -17.67
N THR A 213 2.49 0.63 -18.37
CA THR A 213 3.25 1.79 -17.91
C THR A 213 2.30 2.99 -17.77
N ALA A 214 2.12 3.52 -16.57
CA ALA A 214 1.47 4.83 -16.39
C ALA A 214 2.56 5.90 -16.18
N SER A 215 2.54 6.97 -16.96
CA SER A 215 3.53 8.04 -16.84
C SER A 215 2.87 9.41 -16.94
N GLY A 216 3.05 10.27 -15.93
CA GLY A 216 2.49 11.61 -15.98
C GLY A 216 2.66 12.41 -14.67
N PRO A 217 2.58 13.75 -14.71
CA PRO A 217 2.86 14.59 -13.54
C PRO A 217 2.02 14.24 -12.30
N LEU A 218 0.76 13.86 -12.50
CA LEU A 218 -0.19 13.51 -11.42
C LEU A 218 -0.34 11.99 -11.19
N VAL A 219 0.46 11.16 -11.88
CA VAL A 219 0.45 9.70 -11.66
C VAL A 219 1.00 9.38 -10.27
N ARG A 220 0.37 8.40 -9.63
CA ARG A 220 0.71 7.82 -8.34
C ARG A 220 0.62 6.30 -8.44
N SER A 221 1.19 5.58 -7.49
CA SER A 221 1.11 4.11 -7.44
C SER A 221 -0.34 3.62 -7.54
N SER A 222 -1.30 4.29 -6.88
CA SER A 222 -2.74 3.97 -6.93
C SER A 222 -3.52 4.68 -8.06
N TYR A 223 -2.90 5.06 -9.19
CA TYR A 223 -3.58 5.85 -10.22
C TYR A 223 -4.62 5.04 -11.01
N LYS A 224 -5.85 5.55 -11.07
CA LYS A 224 -7.05 4.84 -11.56
C LYS A 224 -6.99 4.33 -13.01
N ALA A 225 -6.19 4.94 -13.89
CA ALA A 225 -6.07 4.45 -15.27
C ALA A 225 -5.52 3.00 -15.32
N GLY A 226 -4.77 2.58 -14.29
CA GLY A 226 -4.35 1.19 -14.15
C GLY A 226 -5.48 0.24 -13.79
N GLU A 227 -6.58 0.67 -13.15
CA GLU A 227 -7.63 -0.25 -12.66
C GLU A 227 -8.33 -1.01 -13.79
N PHE A 228 -8.62 -0.38 -14.93
CA PHE A 228 -9.23 -1.06 -16.08
C PHE A 228 -8.27 -2.05 -16.74
N PHE A 229 -7.00 -1.68 -16.89
CA PHE A 229 -5.99 -2.56 -17.48
C PHE A 229 -5.66 -3.74 -16.56
N LEU A 230 -5.51 -3.48 -15.26
CA LEU A 230 -5.31 -4.50 -14.22
C LEU A 230 -6.51 -5.44 -14.16
N LYS A 231 -7.76 -4.95 -14.24
CA LYS A 231 -8.96 -5.81 -14.35
C LYS A 231 -8.86 -6.78 -15.53
N ASN A 232 -8.51 -6.29 -16.71
CA ASN A 232 -8.37 -7.14 -17.90
C ASN A 232 -7.20 -8.14 -17.76
N LEU A 233 -6.07 -7.72 -17.18
CA LEU A 233 -4.90 -8.59 -16.98
C LEU A 233 -5.15 -9.67 -15.91
N VAL A 234 -5.80 -9.32 -14.79
CA VAL A 234 -6.23 -10.27 -13.75
C VAL A 234 -7.23 -11.26 -14.34
N ALA A 235 -8.26 -10.78 -15.06
CA ALA A 235 -9.27 -11.64 -15.65
C ALA A 235 -8.65 -12.62 -16.66
N LYS A 236 -7.74 -12.14 -17.52
CA LYS A 236 -7.01 -12.98 -18.47
C LYS A 236 -6.21 -14.08 -17.77
N ARG A 237 -5.38 -13.73 -16.78
CA ARG A 237 -4.57 -14.71 -16.03
C ARG A 237 -5.42 -15.71 -15.23
N LYS A 238 -6.55 -15.29 -14.66
CA LYS A 238 -7.49 -16.20 -13.98
C LYS A 238 -8.11 -17.22 -14.94
N THR A 239 -8.39 -16.83 -16.18
CA THR A 239 -8.88 -17.74 -17.23
C THR A 239 -7.78 -18.67 -17.76
N GLU A 240 -6.53 -18.21 -17.83
CA GLU A 240 -5.38 -19.01 -18.30
C GLU A 240 -4.86 -20.02 -17.26
N ALA A 241 -5.28 -19.90 -16.00
CA ALA A 241 -4.90 -20.79 -14.89
C ALA A 241 -5.97 -21.84 -14.52
N LEU A 242 -7.05 -21.93 -15.30
CA LEU A 242 -8.17 -22.88 -15.15
C LEU A 242 -8.12 -23.97 -16.24
#